data_AF-A0A182GHI1-F1
#
_entry.id   AF-A0A182GHI1-F1
#
_cell.length_a   1.000
_cell.length_b   1.000
_cell.length_c   1.000
_cell.angle_alpha   90.00
_cell.angle_beta   90.00
_cell.angle_gamma   90.00
#
_symmetry.space_group_name_H-M   'P 1'
#
loop_
_entity.id
_entity.type
_entity.pdbx_description
1 polymer ?
#
loop_
_entity_poly.entity_id
_entity_poly.type
_entity_poly.pdbx_seq_one_letter_code
_entity_poly.pdbx_strand_id
1 'polypeptide(L)'
;MYFDQGFADYLYPQVFAKQTPVPDNEKKMKDSKFVAGDELTIADLSILATVPVAKDDLIKYTNVGSWYARLRKKAPGTDVKKFAKYFEK
;
A
#
# COMPACT_ATOMS: atom_id res chain seq x y z
N MET A 1 -6.59 9.34 -13.19
CA MET A 1 -6.30 8.52 -12.00
C MET A 1 -6.01 7.12 -12.51
N TYR A 2 -4.75 6.72 -12.60
CA TYR A 2 -4.41 5.34 -12.95
C TYR A 2 -4.34 4.56 -11.64
N PHE A 3 -5.33 3.69 -11.42
CA PHE A 3 -5.14 2.57 -10.51
C PHE A 3 -4.00 1.73 -11.08
N ASP A 4 -3.13 1.21 -10.22
CA ASP A 4 -2.01 0.37 -10.66
C ASP A 4 -2.49 -0.76 -11.57
N GLN A 5 -1.79 -0.94 -12.67
CA GLN A 5 -2.12 -1.94 -13.69
C GLN A 5 -2.14 -3.34 -13.06
N GLY A 6 -1.24 -3.64 -12.12
CA GLY A 6 -1.20 -4.93 -11.42
C GLY A 6 -2.42 -5.20 -10.53
N PHE A 7 -2.85 -4.21 -9.75
CA PHE A 7 -4.07 -4.30 -8.94
C PHE A 7 -5.32 -4.45 -9.81
N ALA A 8 -5.44 -3.62 -10.86
CA ALA A 8 -6.58 -3.65 -11.77
C ALA A 8 -6.67 -5.00 -12.52
N ASP A 9 -5.55 -5.48 -13.06
CA ASP A 9 -5.49 -6.72 -13.84
C ASP A 9 -5.74 -7.97 -12.97
N TYR A 10 -5.49 -7.91 -11.66
CA TYR A 10 -5.77 -9.01 -10.75
C TYR A 10 -7.20 -8.96 -10.20
N LEU A 11 -7.63 -7.84 -9.60
CA LEU A 11 -8.88 -7.78 -8.85
C LEU A 11 -10.11 -7.44 -9.70
N TYR A 12 -9.96 -6.63 -10.75
CA TYR A 12 -11.10 -6.19 -11.55
C TYR A 12 -11.85 -7.37 -12.22
N PRO A 13 -11.16 -8.36 -12.83
CA PRO A 13 -11.83 -9.51 -13.43
C PRO A 13 -12.50 -10.42 -12.39
N GLN A 14 -11.93 -10.52 -11.18
CA GLN A 14 -12.50 -11.34 -10.11
C GLN A 14 -13.79 -10.72 -9.56
N VAL A 15 -13.79 -9.41 -9.33
CA VAL A 15 -14.91 -8.68 -8.73
C VAL A 15 -16.05 -8.49 -9.72
N PHE A 16 -15.75 -8.06 -10.95
CA PHE A 16 -16.77 -7.65 -11.91
C PHE A 16 -17.09 -8.71 -12.95
N ALA A 17 -16.13 -9.56 -13.32
CA ALA A 17 -16.31 -10.60 -14.32
C ALA A 17 -16.40 -12.02 -13.72
N LYS A 18 -16.28 -12.18 -12.39
CA LYS A 18 -16.28 -13.47 -11.66
C LYS A 18 -15.30 -14.50 -12.22
N GLN A 19 -14.19 -14.02 -12.79
CA GLN A 19 -13.14 -14.88 -13.32
C GLN A 19 -12.27 -15.43 -12.19
N THR A 20 -11.69 -16.61 -12.41
CA THR A 20 -10.73 -17.21 -11.46
C THR A 20 -9.45 -16.39 -11.39
N PRO A 21 -8.79 -16.31 -10.21
CA PRO A 21 -7.52 -15.61 -10.05
C PRO A 21 -6.46 -16.14 -11.01
N VAL A 22 -5.81 -15.24 -11.75
CA VAL A 22 -4.66 -15.58 -12.61
C VAL A 22 -3.38 -15.45 -11.76
N PRO A 23 -2.61 -16.54 -11.54
CA PRO A 23 -1.43 -16.52 -10.66
C PRO A 23 -0.36 -15.49 -11.07
N ASP A 24 -0.17 -15.28 -12.37
CA ASP A 24 0.80 -14.31 -12.88
C ASP A 24 0.44 -12.87 -12.51
N ASN A 25 -0.85 -12.52 -12.54
CA ASN A 25 -1.32 -11.19 -12.16
C ASN A 25 -1.22 -10.97 -10.65
N GLU A 26 -1.45 -12.02 -9.85
CA GLU A 26 -1.23 -11.96 -8.40
C GLU A 26 0.22 -11.67 -8.06
N LYS A 27 1.14 -12.38 -8.74
CA LYS A 27 2.57 -12.19 -8.54
C LYS A 27 3.00 -10.78 -8.93
N LYS A 28 2.56 -10.28 -10.10
CA LYS A 28 2.83 -8.90 -10.53
C LYS A 28 2.34 -7.86 -9.52
N MET A 29 1.13 -8.03 -8.99
CA MET A 29 0.59 -7.15 -7.95
C MET A 29 1.45 -7.17 -6.67
N LYS A 30 1.92 -8.35 -6.25
CA LYS A 30 2.74 -8.50 -5.04
C LYS A 30 4.18 -7.99 -5.19
N ASP A 31 4.74 -8.04 -6.40
CA ASP A 31 6.11 -7.62 -6.68
C ASP A 31 6.26 -6.08 -6.79
N SER A 32 5.16 -5.35 -6.79
CA SER A 32 5.13 -3.88 -6.86
C SER A 32 5.80 -3.20 -5.66
N LYS A 33 6.58 -2.14 -5.91
CA LYS A 33 7.37 -1.45 -4.85
C LYS A 33 6.51 -0.53 -3.97
N PHE A 34 5.50 0.09 -4.55
CA PHE A 34 4.56 1.03 -3.95
C PHE A 34 3.12 0.58 -4.22
N VAL A 35 2.16 1.16 -3.53
CA VAL A 35 0.73 0.78 -3.64
C VAL A 35 0.24 0.93 -5.08
N ALA A 36 0.69 1.98 -5.76
CA ALA A 36 0.24 2.31 -7.11
C ALA A 36 1.29 2.04 -8.20
N GLY A 37 2.20 1.08 -7.99
CA GLY A 37 3.24 0.71 -8.96
C GLY A 37 4.67 0.89 -8.44
N ASP A 38 5.59 1.25 -9.33
CA ASP A 38 7.02 1.36 -8.99
C ASP A 38 7.46 2.75 -8.48
N GLU A 39 6.57 3.73 -8.55
CA GLU A 39 6.84 5.11 -8.10
C GLU A 39 6.01 5.49 -6.87
N LEU A 40 6.52 6.47 -6.12
CA LEU A 40 5.82 7.00 -4.95
C LEU A 40 4.68 7.89 -5.42
N THR A 41 3.46 7.60 -4.98
CA THR A 41 2.27 8.37 -5.37
C THR A 41 1.47 8.85 -4.15
N ILE A 42 0.42 9.64 -4.41
CA ILE A 42 -0.54 10.06 -3.38
C ILE A 42 -1.24 8.86 -2.73
N ALA A 43 -1.41 7.75 -3.46
CA ALA A 43 -2.03 6.53 -2.92
C ALA A 43 -1.25 5.99 -1.72
N ASP A 44 0.08 5.97 -1.81
CA ASP A 44 0.92 5.53 -0.71
C ASP A 44 0.80 6.42 0.54
N LEU A 45 0.70 7.74 0.35
CA LEU A 45 0.53 8.69 1.45
C LEU A 45 -0.84 8.53 2.14
N SER A 46 -1.90 8.28 1.35
CA SER A 46 -3.24 8.06 1.88
C SER A 46 -3.34 6.79 2.75
N ILE A 47 -2.68 5.71 2.31
CA ILE A 47 -2.63 4.46 3.08
C ILE A 47 -1.73 4.61 4.29
N LEU A 48 -0.58 5.29 4.17
CA LEU A 48 0.30 5.57 5.31
C LEU A 48 -0.44 6.28 6.44
N ALA A 49 -1.33 7.23 6.12
CA ALA A 49 -2.11 7.95 7.13
C ALA A 49 -3.09 7.03 7.88
N THR A 50 -3.56 5.97 7.24
CA THR A 50 -4.54 5.02 7.79
C THR A 50 -3.88 3.93 8.63
N VAL A 51 -2.67 3.51 8.24
CA VAL A 51 -1.94 2.38 8.85
C VAL A 51 -1.75 2.51 10.37
N PRO A 52 -1.35 3.66 10.95
CA PRO A 52 -1.25 3.83 12.40
C PRO A 52 -2.58 3.75 13.15
N VAL A 53 -3.70 3.99 12.45
CA VAL A 53 -5.07 3.93 13.02
C VAL A 53 -5.62 2.50 12.93
N ALA A 54 -5.21 1.75 11.92
CA ALA A 54 -5.52 0.33 11.79
C ALA A 54 -4.79 -0.44 12.90
N LYS A 55 -5.53 -0.97 13.87
CA LYS A 55 -5.02 -1.76 15.01
C LYS A 55 -4.58 -3.18 14.62
N ASP A 56 -4.25 -3.40 13.34
CA ASP A 56 -3.93 -4.71 12.80
C ASP A 56 -2.43 -5.02 12.85
N ASP A 57 -2.10 -6.29 13.07
CA ASP A 57 -0.73 -6.79 13.02
C ASP A 57 -0.22 -6.84 11.58
N LEU A 58 0.36 -5.73 11.13
CA LEU A 58 1.02 -5.59 9.82
C LEU A 58 2.22 -6.54 9.67
N ILE A 59 2.70 -7.11 10.77
CA ILE A 59 3.80 -8.08 10.83
C ILE A 59 3.46 -9.32 9.98
N LYS A 60 2.18 -9.66 9.81
CA LYS A 60 1.73 -10.78 8.97
C LYS A 60 1.95 -10.55 7.47
N TYR A 61 2.16 -9.30 7.05
CA TYR A 61 2.26 -8.90 5.66
C TYR A 61 3.66 -8.34 5.35
N THR A 62 4.59 -9.22 4.97
CA THR A 62 6.00 -8.88 4.71
C THR A 62 6.20 -7.83 3.61
N ASN A 63 5.33 -7.85 2.60
CA ASN A 63 5.26 -6.84 1.53
C ASN A 63 4.90 -5.45 2.08
N VAL A 64 3.95 -5.37 3.03
CA VAL A 64 3.54 -4.12 3.68
C VAL A 64 4.66 -3.57 4.57
N GLY A 65 5.35 -4.42 5.32
CA GLY A 65 6.52 -4.00 6.12
C GLY A 65 7.65 -3.43 5.24
N SER A 66 7.93 -4.09 4.12
CA SER A 66 8.95 -3.64 3.16
C SER A 66 8.55 -2.33 2.47
N TRP A 67 7.27 -2.19 2.09
CA TRP A 67 6.70 -0.96 1.55
C TRP A 67 6.83 0.20 2.55
N TYR A 68 6.44 -0.02 3.81
CA TYR A 68 6.50 0.98 4.87
C TYR A 68 7.93 1.48 5.12
N ALA A 69 8.91 0.57 5.13
CA ALA A 69 10.32 0.91 5.28
C ALA A 69 10.87 1.74 4.10
N ARG A 70 10.48 1.41 2.86
CA ARG A 70 10.83 2.21 1.66
C ARG A 70 10.19 3.59 1.72
N LEU A 71 8.91 3.64 2.09
CA LEU A 71 8.13 4.87 2.14
C LEU A 71 8.71 5.87 3.14
N ARG A 72 9.05 5.41 4.34
CA ARG A 72 9.66 6.26 5.38
C ARG A 72 10.95 6.94 4.94
N LYS A 73 11.71 6.34 4.03
CA LYS A 73 12.95 6.91 3.48
C LYS A 73 12.72 7.92 2.35
N LYS A 74 11.65 7.75 1.56
CA LYS A 74 11.44 8.48 0.31
C LYS A 74 10.38 9.60 0.42
N ALA A 75 9.39 9.42 1.29
CA ALA A 75 8.29 10.37 1.40
C ALA A 75 8.66 11.58 2.28
N PRO A 76 8.37 12.82 1.83
CA PRO A 76 8.52 14.02 2.67
C PRO A 76 7.47 14.02 3.79
N GLY A 77 7.84 14.47 4.99
CA GLY A 77 6.89 14.66 6.10
C GLY A 77 6.52 13.40 6.90
N THR A 78 7.26 12.30 6.73
CA THR A 78 7.06 11.01 7.45
C THR A 78 7.45 11.03 8.92
N ASP A 79 7.78 12.20 9.48
CA ASP A 79 8.16 12.38 10.87
C ASP A 79 6.92 12.35 11.77
N VAL A 80 6.40 11.13 11.97
CA VAL A 80 5.17 10.85 12.75
C VAL A 80 5.25 11.42 14.17
N LYS A 81 6.47 11.61 14.71
CA LYS A 81 6.72 12.24 16.01
C LYS A 81 6.14 13.66 16.10
N LYS A 82 6.12 14.42 15.00
CA LYS A 82 5.49 15.75 14.96
C LYS A 82 3.97 15.70 15.05
N PHE A 83 3.33 14.60 14.68
CA PHE A 83 1.89 14.43 14.77
C PHE A 83 1.47 13.82 16.11
N ALA A 84 2.26 12.89 16.66
CA ALA A 84 2.00 12.26 17.96
C ALA A 84 1.80 13.28 19.09
N LYS A 85 2.55 14.38 19.07
CA LYS A 85 2.43 15.49 20.05
C LYS A 85 1.03 16.14 20.13
N TYR A 86 0.17 15.95 19.12
CA TYR A 86 -1.20 16.50 19.11
C TYR A 86 -2.24 15.51 19.65
N PHE A 87 -1.85 14.26 19.91
CA PHE A 87 -2.72 13.20 20.42
C PHE A 87 -2.41 12.81 21.87
N GLU A 88 -1.27 13.25 22.41
CA GLU A 88 -1.00 13.23 23.85
C GLU A 88 -1.78 14.37 24.51
N LYS A 89 -2.89 14.03 25.19
CA LYS A 89 -3.61 14.91 26.12
C LYS A 89 -3.05 14.74 27.52
#